data_AF-A0A2S0UEI4-F1
#
_entry.id   AF-A0A2S0UEI4-F1
#
_cell.length_a   1.000
_cell.length_b   1.000
_cell.length_c   1.000
_cell.angle_alpha   90.00
_cell.angle_beta   90.00
_cell.angle_gamma   90.00
#
_symmetry.space_group_name_H-M   'P 1'
#
loop_
_entity.id
_entity.type
_entity.pdbx_description
1 polymer ?
#
loop_
_entity_poly.entity_id
_entity_poly.type
_entity_poly.pdbx_seq_one_letter_code
_entity_poly.pdbx_strand_id
1 'polypeptide(L)'
;MVNHDPSAFQRILEIYKLILSESATFDEYTKYSEELDQLYIEVGSKEPSEEDSLILEDIKVLHERIIQLIMLEKEKLSQEIVMFEKRKRMTQDYGKLSNNYDVGAFFVDFKK
;
A
#
# COMPACT_ATOMS: atom_id res chain seq x y z
N MET A 1 -27.93 27.59 14.69
CA MET A 1 -27.23 26.35 14.35
C MET A 1 -25.84 26.76 13.88
N VAL A 2 -24.84 26.62 14.74
CA VAL A 2 -23.45 26.93 14.38
C VAL A 2 -22.94 25.72 13.62
N ASN A 3 -22.69 25.87 12.32
CA ASN A 3 -21.94 24.89 11.56
C ASN A 3 -20.52 24.91 12.14
N HIS A 4 -20.24 23.94 13.01
CA HIS A 4 -18.90 23.72 13.50
C HIS A 4 -18.20 22.93 12.40
N ASP A 5 -17.55 23.63 11.47
CA ASP A 5 -16.60 22.97 10.60
C ASP A 5 -15.58 22.27 11.51
N PRO A 6 -15.35 20.95 11.33
CA PRO A 6 -14.40 20.22 12.15
C PRO A 6 -13.01 20.86 12.01
N SER A 7 -12.27 20.98 13.11
CA SER A 7 -10.90 21.51 13.04
C SER A 7 -10.07 20.65 12.10
N ALA A 8 -9.11 21.25 11.39
CA ALA A 8 -8.24 20.51 10.48
C ALA A 8 -7.52 19.33 11.17
N PHE A 9 -7.19 19.46 12.47
CA PHE A 9 -6.70 18.34 13.29
C PHE A 9 -7.72 17.20 13.40
N GLN A 10 -8.97 17.53 13.69
CA GLN A 10 -10.03 16.53 13.80
C GLN A 10 -10.28 15.81 12.47
N ARG A 11 -10.16 16.54 11.35
CA ARG A 11 -10.26 15.96 10.01
C ARG A 11 -9.11 14.98 9.72
N ILE A 12 -7.87 15.33 10.07
CA ILE A 12 -6.71 14.43 9.93
C ILE A 12 -6.94 13.15 10.74
N LEU A 13 -7.43 13.28 11.98
CA LEU A 13 -7.72 12.14 12.85
C LEU A 13 -8.76 11.19 12.23
N GLU A 14 -9.84 11.74 11.67
CA GLU A 14 -10.87 10.96 10.97
C GLU A 14 -10.30 10.20 9.78
N ILE A 15 -9.50 10.87 8.93
CA ILE A 15 -8.86 10.24 7.78
C ILE A 15 -7.97 9.08 8.23
N TYR A 16 -7.19 9.26 9.29
CA TYR A 16 -6.34 8.18 9.81
C TYR A 16 -7.14 6.99 10.36
N LYS A 17 -8.27 7.25 11.01
CA LYS A 17 -9.19 6.18 11.44
C LYS A 17 -9.81 5.45 10.24
N LEU A 18 -10.15 6.17 9.17
CA LEU A 18 -10.66 5.58 7.92
C LEU A 18 -9.62 4.69 7.24
N ILE A 19 -8.38 5.18 7.11
CA ILE A 19 -7.26 4.43 6.52
C ILE A 19 -6.97 3.16 7.34
N LEU A 20 -7.05 3.23 8.66
CA LEU A 20 -6.80 2.11 9.57
C LEU A 20 -8.01 1.20 9.84
N SER A 21 -9.09 1.34 9.07
CA SER A 21 -10.26 0.46 9.16
C SER A 21 -9.97 -0.97 8.67
N GLU A 22 -10.98 -1.83 8.56
CA GLU A 22 -10.83 -3.28 8.33
C GLU A 22 -10.05 -3.65 7.05
N SER A 23 -9.94 -2.74 6.07
CA SER A 23 -9.21 -2.94 4.82
C SER A 23 -8.03 -1.98 4.66
N ALA A 24 -7.27 -1.78 5.74
CA ALA A 24 -6.12 -0.89 5.74
C ALA A 24 -5.08 -1.34 4.69
N THR A 25 -4.94 -0.56 3.63
CA THR A 25 -4.09 -0.84 2.46
C THR A 25 -3.40 0.44 1.99
N PHE A 26 -2.27 0.30 1.29
CA PHE A 26 -1.60 1.44 0.66
C PHE A 26 -2.50 2.22 -0.30
N ASP A 27 -3.40 1.54 -1.01
CA ASP A 27 -4.35 2.19 -1.93
C ASP A 27 -5.30 3.14 -1.19
N GLU A 28 -5.80 2.75 -0.02
CA GLU A 28 -6.62 3.64 0.82
C GLU A 28 -5.83 4.86 1.30
N TYR A 29 -4.58 4.68 1.72
CA TYR A 29 -3.72 5.82 2.06
C TYR A 29 -3.55 6.79 0.88
N THR A 30 -3.34 6.26 -0.32
CA THR A 30 -3.12 7.06 -1.53
C THR A 30 -4.31 7.95 -1.86
N LYS A 31 -5.55 7.46 -1.65
CA LYS A 31 -6.78 8.22 -1.91
C LYS A 31 -6.87 9.53 -1.10
N TYR A 32 -6.36 9.53 0.12
CA TYR A 32 -6.44 10.70 1.02
C TYR A 32 -5.13 11.49 1.11
N SER A 33 -4.09 11.09 0.36
CA SER A 33 -2.75 11.71 0.46
C SER A 33 -2.77 13.21 0.15
N GLU A 34 -3.41 13.63 -0.94
CA GLU A 34 -3.52 15.05 -1.31
C GLU A 34 -4.34 15.85 -0.28
N GLU A 35 -5.41 15.27 0.28
CA GLU A 35 -6.22 15.91 1.32
C GLU A 35 -5.41 16.07 2.62
N LEU A 36 -4.66 15.03 3.02
CA LEU A 36 -3.77 15.09 4.18
C LEU A 36 -2.68 16.14 4.00
N ASP A 37 -2.05 16.23 2.83
CA ASP A 37 -1.02 17.23 2.56
C ASP A 37 -1.57 18.65 2.72
N GLN A 38 -2.77 18.91 2.19
CA GLN A 38 -3.45 20.21 2.36
C GLN A 38 -3.77 20.51 3.81
N LEU A 39 -4.31 19.52 4.55
CA LEU A 39 -4.62 19.67 5.96
C LEU A 39 -3.36 19.94 6.79
N TYR A 40 -2.26 19.23 6.52
CA TYR A 40 -0.99 19.45 7.22
C TYR A 40 -0.40 20.84 6.96
N ILE A 41 -0.55 21.38 5.74
CA ILE A 41 -0.18 22.77 5.44
C ILE A 41 -1.05 23.73 6.27
N GLU A 42 -2.36 23.46 6.36
CA GLU A 42 -3.28 24.31 7.12
C GLU A 42 -2.93 24.33 8.60
N VAL A 43 -2.73 23.18 9.25
CA VAL A 43 -2.36 23.13 10.67
C VAL A 43 -0.93 23.59 10.93
N GLY A 44 -0.01 23.46 9.97
CA GLY A 44 1.33 24.05 10.07
C GLY A 44 1.34 25.58 10.09
N SER A 45 0.27 26.22 9.61
CA SER A 45 0.13 27.68 9.57
C SER A 45 -0.55 28.29 10.81
N LYS A 46 -1.05 27.45 11.73
CA LYS A 46 -1.82 27.86 12.91
C LYS A 46 -1.11 27.39 14.19
N GLU A 47 -1.16 28.20 15.25
CA GLU A 47 -0.76 27.72 16.56
C GLU A 47 -1.84 26.77 17.11
N PRO A 48 -1.49 25.55 17.52
CA PRO A 48 -2.46 24.59 18.05
C PRO A 48 -2.98 25.04 19.42
N SER A 49 -4.27 24.81 19.66
CA SER A 49 -4.86 24.95 20.99
C SER A 49 -4.47 23.78 21.92
N GLU A 50 -4.79 23.87 23.21
CA GLU A 50 -4.62 22.75 24.15
C GLU A 50 -5.44 21.52 23.74
N GLU A 51 -6.65 21.72 23.20
CA GLU A 51 -7.49 20.63 22.68
C GLU A 51 -6.88 19.98 21.43
N ASP A 52 -6.32 20.78 20.51
CA ASP A 52 -5.63 20.28 19.32
C ASP A 52 -4.37 19.49 19.69
N SER A 53 -3.70 19.84 20.79
CA SER A 53 -2.50 19.15 21.27
C SER A 53 -2.80 17.70 21.69
N LEU A 54 -3.97 17.46 22.30
CA LEU A 54 -4.43 16.10 22.63
C LEU A 54 -4.74 15.31 21.36
N ILE A 55 -5.40 15.93 20.38
CA ILE A 55 -5.69 15.30 19.08
C ILE A 55 -4.39 14.96 18.34
N LEU A 56 -3.37 15.81 18.44
CA LEU A 56 -2.07 15.60 17.81
C LEU A 56 -1.37 14.33 18.31
N GLU A 57 -1.51 14.02 19.61
CA GLU A 57 -0.96 12.80 20.19
C GLU A 57 -1.63 11.56 19.60
N ASP A 58 -2.96 11.57 19.47
CA ASP A 58 -3.71 10.50 18.80
C ASP A 58 -3.31 10.36 17.32
N ILE A 59 -3.20 11.48 16.59
CA ILE A 59 -2.77 11.50 15.20
C ILE A 59 -1.39 10.85 15.06
N LYS A 60 -0.45 11.17 15.95
CA LYS A 60 0.91 10.60 15.93
C LYS A 60 0.89 9.08 16.09
N VAL A 61 0.12 8.57 17.05
CA VAL A 61 -0.01 7.11 17.26
C VAL A 61 -0.58 6.42 16.03
N LEU A 62 -1.63 6.99 15.42
CA LEU A 62 -2.21 6.44 14.20
C LEU A 62 -1.24 6.53 13.01
N HIS A 63 -0.48 7.60 12.90
CA HIS A 63 0.53 7.78 11.86
C HIS A 63 1.61 6.69 11.93
N GLU A 64 2.14 6.42 13.12
CA GLU A 64 3.12 5.35 13.34
C GLU A 64 2.56 3.97 12.94
N ARG A 65 1.29 3.72 13.24
CA ARG A 65 0.61 2.48 12.84
C ARG A 65 0.44 2.35 11.33
N ILE A 66 0.11 3.45 10.64
CA ILE A 66 0.04 3.48 9.17
C ILE A 66 1.43 3.19 8.56
N ILE A 67 2.50 3.81 9.09
CA ILE A 67 3.87 3.54 8.63
C ILE A 67 4.20 2.06 8.75
N GLN A 68 3.91 1.44 9.90
CA GLN A 68 4.16 0.01 10.11
C GLN A 68 3.42 -0.85 9.10
N LEU A 69 2.15 -0.52 8.80
CA LEU A 69 1.36 -1.23 7.80
C LEU A 69 1.98 -1.12 6.40
N ILE A 70 2.36 0.09 5.99
CA ILE A 70 3.01 0.33 4.69
C ILE A 70 4.34 -0.44 4.59
N MET A 71 5.11 -0.50 5.68
CA MET A 71 6.36 -1.27 5.70
C MET A 71 6.11 -2.78 5.53
N LEU A 72 5.09 -3.32 6.18
CA LEU A 72 4.71 -4.73 6.03
C LEU A 72 4.23 -5.05 4.60
N GLU A 73 3.41 -4.19 4.01
CA GLU A 73 2.96 -4.37 2.63
C GLU A 73 4.13 -4.31 1.63
N LYS A 74 5.06 -3.37 1.83
CA LYS A 74 6.29 -3.26 1.03
C LYS A 74 7.13 -4.53 1.13
N GLU A 75 7.27 -5.10 2.33
CA GLU A 75 8.02 -6.34 2.53
C GLU A 75 7.35 -7.51 1.79
N LYS A 76 6.02 -7.64 1.92
CA LYS A 76 5.25 -8.67 1.22
C LYS A 76 5.41 -8.56 -0.30
N LEU A 77 5.26 -7.37 -0.86
CA LEU A 77 5.45 -7.13 -2.30
C LEU A 77 6.87 -7.48 -2.75
N SER A 78 7.87 -7.16 -1.93
CA SER A 78 9.28 -7.51 -2.22
C SER A 78 9.48 -9.02 -2.29
N GLN A 79 8.88 -9.78 -1.37
CA GLN A 79 8.91 -11.25 -1.39
C GLN A 79 8.19 -11.82 -2.63
N GLU A 80 7.04 -11.24 -3.00
CA GLU A 80 6.30 -11.65 -4.20
C GLU A 80 7.12 -11.44 -5.47
N ILE A 81 7.81 -10.29 -5.62
CA ILE A 81 8.71 -10.00 -6.74
C ILE A 81 9.81 -11.07 -6.84
N VAL A 82 10.47 -11.38 -5.72
CA VAL A 82 11.51 -12.42 -5.70
C VAL A 82 10.95 -13.78 -6.13
N MET A 83 9.74 -14.14 -5.69
CA MET A 83 9.08 -15.37 -6.11
C MET A 83 8.69 -15.35 -7.60
N PHE A 84 8.24 -14.23 -8.13
CA PHE A 84 7.96 -14.06 -9.55
C PHE A 84 9.22 -14.19 -10.40
N GLU A 85 10.34 -13.60 -9.98
CA GLU A 85 11.64 -13.74 -10.66
C GLU A 85 12.17 -15.17 -10.62
N LYS A 86 12.00 -15.88 -9.49
CA LYS A 86 12.33 -17.31 -9.39
C LYS A 86 11.48 -18.13 -10.36
N ARG A 87 10.16 -17.90 -10.40
CA ARG A 87 9.26 -18.58 -11.34
C ARG A 87 9.65 -18.29 -12.79
N LYS A 88 9.92 -17.02 -13.14
CA LYS A 88 10.36 -16.62 -14.48
C LYS A 88 11.64 -17.34 -14.91
N ARG A 89 12.64 -17.42 -14.03
CA ARG A 89 13.90 -18.15 -14.29
C ARG A 89 13.63 -19.64 -14.53
N MET A 90 12.86 -20.29 -13.67
CA MET A 90 12.49 -21.70 -13.85
C MET A 90 11.80 -21.93 -15.20
N THR A 91 10.80 -21.11 -15.56
CA THR A 91 10.11 -21.23 -16.86
C THR A 91 11.06 -21.01 -18.04
N GLN A 92 12.01 -20.08 -17.94
CA GLN A 92 13.03 -19.87 -18.97
C GLN A 92 14.01 -21.04 -19.08
N ASP A 93 14.42 -21.64 -17.97
CA ASP A 93 15.33 -22.78 -17.95
C ASP A 93 14.66 -24.04 -18.51
N TYR A 94 13.38 -24.27 -18.21
CA TYR A 94 12.57 -25.31 -18.88
C TYR A 94 12.40 -25.02 -20.38
N GLY A 95 12.16 -23.76 -20.78
CA GLY A 95 12.08 -23.37 -22.19
C GLY A 95 13.39 -23.58 -22.96
N LYS A 96 14.55 -23.36 -22.31
CA LYS A 96 15.87 -23.62 -22.89
C LYS A 96 16.22 -25.10 -22.96
N LEU A 97 15.85 -25.90 -21.95
CA LEU A 97 15.96 -27.36 -22.00
C LEU A 97 15.05 -27.94 -23.10
N SER A 98 13.85 -27.37 -23.31
CA SER A 98 12.97 -27.73 -24.43
C SER A 98 13.53 -27.35 -25.80
N ASN A 99 14.30 -26.26 -25.92
CA ASN A 99 14.88 -25.82 -27.20
C ASN A 99 16.24 -26.44 -27.53
N ASN A 100 16.96 -26.97 -26.54
CA ASN A 100 18.22 -27.72 -26.76
C ASN A 100 17.98 -29.21 -27.03
N TYR A 101 16.75 -29.67 -26.87
CA TYR A 101 16.30 -30.96 -27.34
C TYR A 101 15.76 -30.76 -28.75
N ASP A 102 16.64 -30.97 -29.73
CA ASP A 102 16.29 -31.43 -31.07
C ASP A 102 15.61 -32.82 -30.94
N VAL A 103 14.43 -32.84 -30.33
CA VAL A 103 13.56 -34.02 -30.27
C VAL A 103 12.66 -33.88 -31.49
N GLY A 104 13.22 -34.32 -32.61
CA GLY A 104 12.41 -35.07 -33.55
C GLY A 104 11.53 -36.06 -32.79
N ALA A 105 10.26 -36.10 -33.20
CA ALA A 105 9.22 -37.04 -32.75
C ALA A 105 8.51 -36.75 -31.41
N PHE A 106 7.57 -35.80 -31.43
CA PHE A 106 6.28 -35.95 -30.72
C PHE A 106 5.11 -35.36 -31.54
N PHE A 107 5.09 -35.61 -32.85
CA PHE A 107 3.84 -35.72 -33.59
C PHE A 107 3.64 -37.21 -33.85
N VAL A 108 2.96 -37.89 -32.92
CA VAL A 108 2.45 -39.24 -33.18
C VAL A 108 1.35 -39.07 -34.21
N ASP A 109 1.67 -39.43 -35.44
CA ASP A 109 0.76 -39.46 -36.59
C ASP A 109 -0.45 -40.35 -36.24
N PHE A 110 -1.59 -39.74 -35.93
CA PHE A 110 -2.88 -40.45 -35.84
C PHE A 110 -3.42 -40.64 -37.27
N LYS A 111 -2.86 -41.64 -37.98
CA LYS A 111 -3.48 -42.32 -39.13
C LYS A 111 -3.07 -43.79 -39.03
N LYS A 112 -3.94 -44.78 -38.92
CA LYS A 112 -5.28 -45.00 -39.49
C LYS A 112 -5.97 -46.12 -38.71
#